data_AF-W2EG79-F1
#
_entry.id   AF-W2EG79-F1
#
_cell.length_a   1.000
_cell.length_b   1.000
_cell.length_c   1.000
_cell.angle_alpha   90.00
_cell.angle_beta   90.00
_cell.angle_gamma   90.00
#
_symmetry.space_group_name_H-M   'P 1'
#
loop_
_entity.id
_entity.type
_entity.pdbx_description
1 polymer ?
#
loop_
_entity_poly.entity_id
_entity_poly.type
_entity_poly.pdbx_seq_one_letter_code
_entity_poly.pdbx_strand_id
1 'polypeptide(L)'
;MLTAAIVPVLAPHAASAACVTDPYSGVCVSPVTYKVFSTDGTLAVQKTPKVDNVVRWLKEGDSVGVVCQINNGGTDPYDNMTSHTWDYISTAAGTGWVYDHFITTPAQGTDGWSPGVRHCASGGGSTSSLNPNNYPWPAVDGWVADGHGYYEGECVSFAAWAIRSDGMPHSKSPDWLGDADMWTGAYVDTSPHAGDIAQWYDKVNGAGDKGHVAYVAAVNSDGTIKVYEYNWGPMHRLNIRTIPAGAPSRYLHF
;
A
#
# COMPACT_ATOMS: atom_id res chain seq x y z
N MET A 1 41.34 51.48 -24.13
CA MET A 1 41.08 50.02 -24.11
C MET A 1 40.16 49.75 -22.93
N LEU A 2 38.87 49.56 -23.18
CA LEU A 2 37.86 49.27 -22.16
C LEU A 2 37.45 47.80 -22.35
N THR A 3 37.80 46.94 -21.42
CA THR A 3 37.50 45.51 -21.48
C THR A 3 36.13 45.27 -20.84
N ALA A 4 35.14 44.88 -21.64
CA ALA A 4 33.82 44.49 -21.14
C ALA A 4 33.90 43.11 -20.47
N ALA A 5 33.51 43.03 -19.20
CA ALA A 5 33.34 41.76 -18.51
C ALA A 5 31.97 41.17 -18.84
N ILE A 6 31.96 40.05 -19.56
CA ILE A 6 30.75 39.25 -19.81
C ILE A 6 30.48 38.44 -18.54
N VAL A 7 29.39 38.77 -17.84
CA VAL A 7 28.86 37.95 -16.75
C VAL A 7 28.15 36.75 -17.38
N PRO A 8 28.55 35.50 -17.10
CA PRO A 8 27.82 34.35 -17.61
C PRO A 8 26.45 34.30 -16.93
N VAL A 9 25.39 34.34 -17.75
CA VAL A 9 24.03 34.03 -17.33
C VAL A 9 24.04 32.57 -16.86
N LEU A 10 23.89 32.35 -15.57
CA LEU A 10 23.62 31.04 -15.00
C LEU A 10 22.37 30.49 -15.68
N ALA A 11 22.54 29.42 -16.44
CA ALA A 11 21.43 28.63 -16.95
C ALA A 11 20.56 28.18 -15.75
N PRO A 12 19.22 28.22 -15.87
CA PRO A 12 18.36 27.67 -14.83
C PRO A 12 18.74 26.20 -14.65
N HIS A 13 19.14 25.84 -13.43
CA HIS A 13 19.33 24.45 -13.05
C HIS A 13 18.00 23.74 -13.33
N ALA A 14 18.02 22.79 -14.26
CA ALA A 14 16.92 21.86 -14.42
C ALA A 14 16.69 21.22 -13.05
N ALA A 15 15.53 21.51 -12.44
CA ALA A 15 15.11 20.82 -11.24
C ALA A 15 15.13 19.32 -11.56
N SER A 16 16.04 18.59 -10.90
CA SER A 16 15.96 17.13 -10.85
C SER A 16 14.51 16.80 -10.47
N ALA A 17 13.81 16.05 -11.33
CA ALA A 17 12.48 15.57 -11.02
C ALA A 17 12.60 14.78 -9.72
N ALA A 18 12.18 15.40 -8.61
CA ALA A 18 12.22 14.78 -7.31
C ALA A 18 11.41 13.50 -7.40
N CYS A 19 12.05 12.37 -7.12
CA CYS A 19 11.33 11.12 -7.16
C CYS A 19 10.27 11.10 -6.05
N VAL A 20 9.20 10.37 -6.32
CA VAL A 20 8.09 10.20 -5.40
C VAL A 20 8.08 8.73 -4.99
N THR A 21 7.96 8.51 -3.70
CA THR A 21 7.92 7.18 -3.10
C THR A 21 6.62 6.48 -3.51
N ASP A 22 6.74 5.28 -4.10
CA ASP A 22 5.63 4.35 -4.30
C ASP A 22 5.01 4.04 -2.93
N PRO A 23 3.70 4.26 -2.74
CA PRO A 23 3.04 4.16 -1.45
C PRO A 23 3.01 2.72 -0.89
N TYR A 24 3.24 1.72 -1.74
CA TYR A 24 3.23 0.31 -1.37
C TYR A 24 4.62 -0.31 -1.29
N SER A 25 5.57 0.12 -2.11
CA SER A 25 6.90 -0.49 -2.11
C SER A 25 7.97 0.36 -1.44
N GLY A 26 7.71 1.64 -1.15
CA GLY A 26 8.72 2.57 -0.68
C GLY A 26 9.77 2.92 -1.75
N VAL A 27 9.67 2.36 -2.96
CA VAL A 27 10.61 2.60 -4.05
C VAL A 27 10.44 4.02 -4.58
N CYS A 28 11.54 4.72 -4.73
CA CYS A 28 11.62 6.03 -5.36
C CYS A 28 11.33 5.90 -6.87
N VAL A 29 10.27 6.56 -7.36
CA VAL A 29 9.80 6.51 -8.75
C VAL A 29 9.80 7.91 -9.34
N SER A 30 10.24 8.05 -10.59
CA SER A 30 10.07 9.29 -11.34
C SER A 30 8.65 9.36 -11.90
N PRO A 31 7.80 10.32 -11.48
CA PRO A 31 6.43 10.38 -11.96
C PRO A 31 6.36 10.78 -13.43
N VAL A 32 5.42 10.21 -14.17
CA VAL A 32 5.11 10.62 -15.55
C VAL A 32 3.99 11.66 -15.52
N THR A 33 4.17 12.77 -16.24
CA THR A 33 3.19 13.87 -16.19
C THR A 33 2.01 13.62 -17.11
N TYR A 34 0.81 13.72 -16.54
CA TYR A 34 -0.48 13.68 -17.22
C TYR A 34 -1.34 14.89 -16.81
N LYS A 35 -2.57 14.96 -17.33
CA LYS A 35 -3.53 16.02 -17.05
C LYS A 35 -4.79 15.46 -16.43
N VAL A 36 -5.43 16.26 -15.57
CA VAL A 36 -6.82 16.04 -15.16
C VAL A 36 -7.73 16.41 -16.33
N PHE A 37 -8.72 15.59 -16.67
CA PHE A 37 -9.66 15.83 -17.78
C PHE A 37 -11.09 15.38 -17.43
N SER A 38 -12.08 15.93 -18.16
CA SER A 38 -13.48 15.50 -18.11
C SER A 38 -14.09 15.51 -16.71
N THR A 39 -13.70 16.49 -15.89
CA THR A 39 -14.29 16.69 -14.56
C THR A 39 -15.41 17.73 -14.65
N ASP A 40 -16.51 17.55 -13.92
CA ASP A 40 -17.58 18.56 -13.77
C ASP A 40 -17.16 19.77 -12.90
N GLY A 41 -15.89 20.17 -12.99
CA GLY A 41 -15.28 21.32 -12.31
C GLY A 41 -14.12 20.96 -11.39
N THR A 42 -14.21 19.85 -10.64
CA THR A 42 -13.15 19.42 -9.72
C THR A 42 -13.02 17.90 -9.61
N LEU A 43 -11.80 17.43 -9.35
CA LEU A 43 -11.48 16.03 -9.05
C LEU A 43 -11.06 15.88 -7.60
N ALA A 44 -11.72 14.99 -6.85
CA ALA A 44 -11.34 14.65 -5.49
C ALA A 44 -10.04 13.85 -5.49
N VAL A 45 -9.06 14.31 -4.72
CA VAL A 45 -7.88 13.50 -4.38
C VAL A 45 -8.15 12.83 -3.04
N GLN A 46 -8.12 11.51 -3.05
CA GLN A 46 -8.39 10.63 -1.93
C GLN A 46 -7.10 10.34 -1.15
N LYS A 47 -7.23 10.11 0.16
CA LYS A 47 -6.12 9.70 1.04
C LYS A 47 -5.67 8.27 0.75
N THR A 48 -6.63 7.38 0.52
CA THR A 48 -6.41 5.97 0.15
C THR A 48 -7.16 5.70 -1.15
N PRO A 49 -6.96 4.57 -1.85
CA PRO A 49 -7.62 4.28 -3.12
C PRO A 49 -9.08 3.84 -2.90
N LYS A 50 -9.86 4.73 -2.29
CA LYS A 50 -11.28 4.57 -1.98
C LYS A 50 -11.90 5.96 -1.92
N VAL A 51 -13.16 6.06 -2.32
CA VAL A 51 -13.98 7.26 -2.11
C VAL A 51 -14.18 7.57 -0.62
N ASP A 52 -14.69 8.77 -0.33
CA ASP A 52 -15.02 9.28 1.02
C ASP A 52 -13.85 9.57 1.96
N ASN A 53 -12.64 9.76 1.44
CA ASN A 53 -11.50 10.21 2.25
C ASN A 53 -10.69 11.33 1.58
N VAL A 54 -11.41 12.30 1.04
CA VAL A 54 -10.87 13.43 0.29
C VAL A 54 -9.86 14.23 1.13
N VAL A 55 -8.65 14.41 0.59
CA VAL A 55 -7.59 15.25 1.17
C VAL A 55 -7.50 16.61 0.51
N ARG A 56 -7.84 16.71 -0.78
CA ARG A 56 -7.86 17.97 -1.55
C ARG A 56 -8.63 17.79 -2.86
N TRP A 57 -8.75 18.89 -3.60
CA TRP A 57 -9.39 18.94 -4.91
C TRP A 57 -8.43 19.47 -5.97
N LEU A 58 -8.49 18.88 -7.16
CA LEU A 58 -7.83 19.34 -8.39
C LEU A 58 -8.87 19.93 -9.34
N LYS A 59 -8.42 20.67 -10.35
CA LYS A 59 -9.24 21.22 -11.42
C LYS A 59 -8.91 20.59 -12.76
N GLU A 60 -9.86 20.64 -13.68
CA GLU A 60 -9.61 20.26 -15.07
C GLU A 60 -8.40 21.01 -15.66
N GLY A 61 -7.52 20.28 -16.33
CA GLY A 61 -6.29 20.81 -16.93
C GLY A 61 -5.08 20.88 -15.98
N ASP A 62 -5.25 20.61 -14.68
CA ASP A 62 -4.13 20.53 -13.73
C ASP A 62 -3.14 19.44 -14.17
N SER A 63 -1.84 19.73 -14.01
CA SER A 63 -0.79 18.73 -14.22
C SER A 63 -0.63 17.86 -12.98
N VAL A 64 -0.63 16.55 -13.19
CA VAL A 64 -0.36 15.55 -12.16
C VAL A 64 0.79 14.64 -12.60
N GLY A 65 1.70 14.33 -11.69
CA GLY A 65 2.68 13.27 -11.91
C GLY A 65 2.10 11.94 -11.46
N VAL A 66 1.75 11.05 -12.39
CA VAL A 66 1.33 9.68 -12.05
C VAL A 66 2.56 8.87 -11.70
N VAL A 67 2.56 8.33 -10.50
CA VAL A 67 3.64 7.52 -9.92
C VAL A 67 3.44 6.06 -10.29
N CYS A 68 2.23 5.57 -10.03
CA CYS A 68 1.82 4.21 -10.31
C CYS A 68 0.29 4.04 -10.21
N GLN A 69 -0.22 2.91 -10.68
CA GLN A 69 -1.63 2.53 -10.61
C GLN A 69 -1.87 1.40 -9.63
N ILE A 70 -3.11 1.23 -9.17
CA ILE A 70 -3.61 -0.04 -8.64
C ILE A 70 -4.97 -0.39 -9.23
N ASN A 71 -5.27 -1.69 -9.34
CA ASN A 71 -6.50 -2.19 -9.96
C ASN A 71 -7.41 -2.91 -8.94
N ASN A 72 -7.80 -2.17 -7.91
CA ASN A 72 -8.68 -2.62 -6.82
C ASN A 72 -9.87 -1.67 -6.60
N GLY A 73 -10.15 -0.82 -7.59
CA GLY A 73 -11.20 0.17 -7.51
C GLY A 73 -12.59 -0.44 -7.50
N GLY A 74 -13.54 0.34 -6.97
CA GLY A 74 -14.91 -0.06 -6.78
C GLY A 74 -15.88 0.93 -7.39
N THR A 75 -17.17 0.65 -7.21
CA THR A 75 -18.25 1.56 -7.57
C THR A 75 -18.31 2.71 -6.59
N ASP A 76 -18.21 3.94 -7.11
CA ASP A 76 -18.47 5.15 -6.35
C ASP A 76 -19.98 5.24 -6.03
N PRO A 77 -20.38 5.39 -4.75
CA PRO A 77 -21.77 5.43 -4.33
C PRO A 77 -22.53 6.70 -4.74
N TYR A 78 -21.85 7.74 -5.23
CA TYR A 78 -22.45 9.03 -5.58
C TYR A 78 -22.80 9.16 -7.07
N ASP A 79 -22.05 8.50 -7.95
CA ASP A 79 -22.25 8.57 -9.40
C ASP A 79 -22.48 7.20 -10.07
N ASN A 80 -22.44 6.10 -9.30
CA ASN A 80 -22.51 4.71 -9.77
C ASN A 80 -21.44 4.35 -10.82
N MET A 81 -20.39 5.15 -10.96
CA MET A 81 -19.28 4.83 -11.84
C MET A 81 -18.38 3.82 -11.13
N THR A 82 -18.16 2.69 -11.78
CA THR A 82 -17.13 1.74 -11.36
C THR A 82 -15.85 2.12 -12.08
N SER A 83 -14.86 2.62 -11.33
CA SER A 83 -13.50 2.69 -11.83
C SER A 83 -12.70 1.63 -11.13
N HIS A 84 -12.16 0.71 -11.91
CA HIS A 84 -11.34 -0.39 -11.42
C HIS A 84 -9.93 0.07 -11.05
N THR A 85 -9.51 1.22 -11.57
CA THR A 85 -8.12 1.66 -11.45
C THR A 85 -8.02 3.03 -10.79
N TRP A 86 -7.06 3.12 -9.88
CA TRP A 86 -6.67 4.34 -9.19
C TRP A 86 -5.25 4.71 -9.60
N ASP A 87 -5.03 6.00 -9.85
CA ASP A 87 -3.70 6.59 -10.01
C ASP A 87 -3.20 7.16 -8.68
N TYR A 88 -2.02 6.74 -8.24
CA TYR A 88 -1.28 7.48 -7.22
C TYR A 88 -0.57 8.64 -7.89
N ILE A 89 -0.98 9.84 -7.54
CA ILE A 89 -0.48 11.08 -8.13
C ILE A 89 0.39 11.86 -7.17
N SER A 90 1.30 12.64 -7.74
CA SER A 90 2.08 13.66 -7.07
C SER A 90 1.84 15.01 -7.73
N THR A 91 1.60 16.03 -6.90
CA THR A 91 1.48 17.42 -7.32
C THR A 91 2.27 18.30 -6.37
N ALA A 92 2.38 19.60 -6.68
CA ALA A 92 2.99 20.56 -5.77
C ALA A 92 2.27 20.65 -4.40
N ALA A 93 1.00 20.23 -4.33
CA ALA A 93 0.19 20.22 -3.11
C ALA A 93 0.30 18.90 -2.32
N GLY A 94 1.11 17.94 -2.79
CA GLY A 94 1.32 16.64 -2.15
C GLY A 94 0.87 15.46 -3.01
N THR A 95 0.78 14.29 -2.38
CA THR A 95 0.41 13.04 -3.05
C THR A 95 -1.00 12.58 -2.68
N GLY A 96 -1.55 11.63 -3.42
CA GLY A 96 -2.85 11.03 -3.11
C GLY A 96 -3.38 10.20 -4.28
N TRP A 97 -4.60 9.70 -4.12
CA TRP A 97 -5.24 8.79 -5.07
C TRP A 97 -6.35 9.49 -5.84
N VAL A 98 -6.44 9.23 -7.14
CA VAL A 98 -7.54 9.68 -8.00
C VAL A 98 -8.00 8.56 -8.89
N TYR A 99 -9.25 8.60 -9.35
CA TYR A 99 -9.71 7.66 -10.36
C TYR A 99 -9.00 7.90 -11.69
N ASP A 100 -8.52 6.82 -12.29
CA ASP A 100 -7.85 6.82 -13.59
C ASP A 100 -8.74 7.45 -14.69
N HIS A 101 -10.06 7.25 -14.59
CA HIS A 101 -11.03 7.81 -15.54
C HIS A 101 -10.92 9.33 -15.74
N PHE A 102 -10.39 10.08 -14.78
CA PHE A 102 -10.25 11.53 -14.85
C PHE A 102 -8.82 12.00 -15.15
N ILE A 103 -7.89 11.09 -15.42
CA ILE A 103 -6.51 11.39 -15.78
C ILE A 103 -6.25 10.98 -17.24
N THR A 104 -5.53 11.80 -17.99
CA THR A 104 -5.22 11.52 -19.41
C THR A 104 -4.19 10.40 -19.61
N THR A 105 -4.12 9.44 -18.70
CA THR A 105 -3.45 8.16 -18.92
C THR A 105 -4.07 7.47 -20.15
N PRO A 106 -3.34 6.59 -20.83
CA PRO A 106 -3.91 5.81 -21.92
C PRO A 106 -5.14 5.01 -21.43
N ALA A 107 -6.15 4.88 -22.28
CA ALA A 107 -7.35 4.12 -21.95
C ALA A 107 -6.99 2.70 -21.51
N GLN A 108 -7.65 2.24 -20.44
CA GLN A 108 -7.38 0.94 -19.81
C GLN A 108 -7.50 -0.21 -20.82
N GLY A 109 -6.55 -1.16 -20.72
CA GLY A 109 -6.59 -2.43 -21.43
C GLY A 109 -7.63 -3.39 -20.84
N THR A 110 -7.73 -4.57 -21.42
CA THR A 110 -8.60 -5.66 -20.91
C THR A 110 -8.18 -6.19 -19.54
N ASP A 111 -6.94 -5.90 -19.14
CA ASP A 111 -6.39 -6.19 -17.82
C ASP A 111 -6.74 -5.12 -16.77
N GLY A 112 -7.46 -4.07 -17.16
CA GLY A 112 -7.87 -2.96 -16.31
C GLY A 112 -6.79 -1.89 -16.12
N TRP A 113 -5.60 -2.03 -16.72
CA TRP A 113 -4.49 -1.10 -16.51
C TRP A 113 -4.30 -0.16 -17.69
N SER A 114 -3.82 1.05 -17.44
CA SER A 114 -3.44 1.97 -18.52
C SER A 114 -2.10 1.54 -19.11
N PRO A 115 -2.03 1.25 -20.43
CA PRO A 115 -0.79 0.81 -21.06
C PRO A 115 0.39 1.76 -20.82
N GLY A 116 1.51 1.21 -20.36
CA GLY A 116 2.74 1.96 -20.11
C GLY A 116 2.78 2.73 -18.79
N VAL A 117 1.72 2.68 -17.98
CA VAL A 117 1.73 3.18 -16.60
C VAL A 117 2.23 2.07 -15.68
N ARG A 118 3.15 2.41 -14.78
CA ARG A 118 3.66 1.48 -13.77
C ARG A 118 2.53 1.06 -12.84
N HIS A 119 2.44 -0.22 -12.49
CA HIS A 119 1.57 -0.63 -11.38
C HIS A 119 2.33 -0.48 -10.07
N CYS A 120 1.64 -0.04 -9.02
CA CYS A 120 2.22 0.07 -7.70
C CYS A 120 2.64 -1.32 -7.24
N ALA A 121 3.75 -1.38 -6.51
CA ALA A 121 4.36 -2.63 -6.08
C ALA A 121 4.72 -3.66 -7.19
N SER A 122 4.51 -3.38 -8.50
CA SER A 122 4.74 -4.38 -9.58
C SER A 122 6.05 -4.19 -10.35
N GLY A 123 7.02 -3.52 -9.76
CA GLY A 123 8.40 -3.50 -10.27
C GLY A 123 9.18 -4.74 -9.82
N GLY A 124 8.75 -5.95 -10.21
CA GLY A 124 9.29 -7.20 -9.66
C GLY A 124 8.86 -7.40 -8.20
N GLY A 125 8.84 -8.65 -7.74
CA GLY A 125 8.25 -9.03 -6.46
C GLY A 125 8.49 -8.00 -5.35
N SER A 126 7.42 -7.39 -4.87
CA SER A 126 7.52 -6.47 -3.75
C SER A 126 7.93 -7.30 -2.54
N THR A 127 8.99 -6.88 -1.86
CA THR A 127 9.52 -7.57 -0.67
C THR A 127 9.70 -6.55 0.43
N SER A 128 9.14 -6.85 1.59
CA SER A 128 9.40 -6.06 2.80
C SER A 128 10.83 -6.25 3.26
N SER A 129 11.43 -5.19 3.79
CA SER A 129 12.75 -5.23 4.42
C SER A 129 12.74 -5.81 5.84
N LEU A 130 11.55 -6.08 6.39
CA LEU A 130 11.37 -6.61 7.74
C LEU A 130 12.12 -7.94 7.92
N ASN A 131 12.98 -8.00 8.93
CA ASN A 131 13.57 -9.25 9.39
C ASN A 131 12.70 -9.85 10.51
N PRO A 132 11.96 -10.95 10.28
CA PRO A 132 11.02 -11.50 11.27
C PRO A 132 11.72 -12.04 12.53
N ASN A 133 13.04 -12.30 12.47
CA ASN A 133 13.81 -12.75 13.63
C ASN A 133 14.06 -11.63 14.65
N ASN A 134 13.79 -10.37 14.31
CA ASN A 134 13.92 -9.24 15.23
C ASN A 134 12.71 -9.09 16.16
N TYR A 135 11.69 -9.96 16.03
CA TYR A 135 10.56 -9.97 16.95
C TYR A 135 11.07 -10.19 18.39
N PRO A 136 10.74 -9.31 19.36
CA PRO A 136 11.38 -9.32 20.67
C PRO A 136 11.12 -10.57 21.52
N TRP A 137 10.07 -11.32 21.18
CA TRP A 137 9.57 -12.43 21.99
C TRP A 137 9.55 -13.75 21.21
N PRO A 138 10.72 -14.23 20.74
CA PRO A 138 10.76 -15.52 20.06
C PRO A 138 10.52 -16.64 21.06
N ALA A 139 9.60 -17.56 20.74
CA ALA A 139 9.46 -18.82 21.47
C ALA A 139 9.05 -18.69 22.95
N VAL A 140 8.29 -17.66 23.32
CA VAL A 140 7.78 -17.48 24.68
C VAL A 140 6.53 -18.33 24.88
N ASP A 141 6.69 -19.50 25.53
CA ASP A 141 5.57 -20.38 25.88
C ASP A 141 4.90 -19.86 27.17
N GLY A 142 3.97 -18.91 27.04
CA GLY A 142 3.27 -18.31 28.18
C GLY A 142 2.22 -17.27 27.80
N TRP A 143 1.48 -16.78 28.80
CA TRP A 143 0.45 -15.74 28.64
C TRP A 143 0.96 -14.41 29.19
N VAL A 144 2.00 -13.87 28.55
CA VAL A 144 2.61 -12.59 28.93
C VAL A 144 2.09 -11.52 27.97
N ALA A 145 1.60 -10.41 28.51
CA ALA A 145 1.10 -9.31 27.68
C ALA A 145 2.27 -8.57 27.03
N ASP A 146 2.15 -8.28 25.73
CA ASP A 146 3.19 -7.63 24.94
C ASP A 146 3.20 -6.09 25.07
N GLY A 147 2.25 -5.53 25.83
CA GLY A 147 2.06 -4.09 26.04
C GLY A 147 1.29 -3.36 24.94
N HIS A 148 0.85 -4.06 23.89
CA HIS A 148 0.13 -3.52 22.72
C HIS A 148 -1.28 -4.13 22.54
N GLY A 149 -1.76 -4.84 23.55
CA GLY A 149 -3.09 -5.46 23.57
C GLY A 149 -3.12 -6.94 23.20
N TYR A 150 -1.95 -7.58 23.12
CA TYR A 150 -1.82 -8.98 22.72
C TYR A 150 -0.96 -9.77 23.71
N TYR A 151 -0.91 -11.09 23.52
CA TYR A 151 0.04 -11.95 24.21
C TYR A 151 1.28 -12.19 23.35
N GLU A 152 2.45 -12.21 23.98
CA GLU A 152 3.73 -12.52 23.34
C GLU A 152 3.67 -13.86 22.60
N GLY A 153 4.30 -13.94 21.43
CA GLY A 153 4.34 -15.17 20.63
C GLY A 153 3.05 -15.50 19.86
N GLU A 154 1.98 -14.73 20.03
CA GLU A 154 0.74 -14.88 19.26
C GLU A 154 0.82 -14.23 17.88
N CYS A 155 -0.03 -14.70 16.95
CA CYS A 155 -0.11 -14.18 15.59
C CYS A 155 -0.35 -12.66 15.56
N VAL A 156 -1.27 -12.18 16.39
CA VAL A 156 -1.65 -10.77 16.54
C VAL A 156 -0.51 -9.91 17.10
N SER A 157 0.25 -10.42 18.08
CA SER A 157 1.39 -9.68 18.65
C SER A 157 2.51 -9.53 17.62
N PHE A 158 2.84 -10.60 16.90
CA PHE A 158 3.83 -10.55 15.83
C PHE A 158 3.40 -9.62 14.69
N ALA A 159 2.16 -9.75 14.20
CA ALA A 159 1.65 -8.93 13.11
C ALA A 159 1.65 -7.43 13.48
N ALA A 160 1.27 -7.08 14.72
CA ALA A 160 1.27 -5.70 15.16
C ALA A 160 2.70 -5.15 15.27
N TRP A 161 3.63 -5.94 15.83
CA TRP A 161 5.04 -5.57 15.87
C TRP A 161 5.63 -5.39 14.46
N ALA A 162 5.28 -6.26 13.51
CA ALA A 162 5.76 -6.20 12.14
C ALA A 162 5.39 -4.87 11.47
N ILE A 163 4.12 -4.46 11.55
CA ILE A 163 3.62 -3.17 11.05
C ILE A 163 4.34 -1.98 11.72
N ARG A 164 4.60 -2.05 13.03
CA ARG A 164 5.35 -0.98 13.71
C ARG A 164 6.83 -0.92 13.30
N SER A 165 7.39 -2.00 12.73
CA SER A 165 8.83 -2.20 12.58
C SER A 165 9.31 -2.30 11.13
N ASP A 166 8.42 -2.36 10.15
CA ASP A 166 8.79 -2.58 8.75
C ASP A 166 9.32 -1.34 8.02
N GLY A 167 9.26 -0.18 8.67
CA GLY A 167 9.75 1.09 8.16
C GLY A 167 8.82 1.73 7.12
N MET A 168 7.59 1.22 6.96
CA MET A 168 6.60 1.76 6.04
C MET A 168 5.72 2.83 6.72
N PRO A 169 5.21 3.80 5.93
CA PRO A 169 4.28 4.78 6.46
C PRO A 169 2.91 4.14 6.69
N HIS A 170 2.45 4.17 7.95
CA HIS A 170 1.13 3.68 8.34
C HIS A 170 0.22 4.81 8.82
N SER A 171 -1.07 4.68 8.52
CA SER A 171 -2.10 5.67 8.82
C SER A 171 -3.05 5.27 9.96
N LYS A 172 -3.00 4.00 10.38
CA LYS A 172 -3.74 3.43 11.49
C LYS A 172 -2.80 2.61 12.38
N SER A 173 -3.05 2.64 13.69
CA SER A 173 -2.32 1.80 14.64
C SER A 173 -2.76 0.34 14.54
N PRO A 174 -1.84 -0.63 14.59
CA PRO A 174 -2.16 -2.06 14.68
C PRO A 174 -2.43 -2.52 16.12
N ASP A 175 -2.42 -1.63 17.12
CA ASP A 175 -2.54 -1.98 18.53
C ASP A 175 -4.01 -2.07 18.99
N TRP A 176 -4.29 -2.93 19.98
CA TRP A 176 -5.59 -3.05 20.66
C TRP A 176 -6.78 -3.39 19.75
N LEU A 177 -6.55 -4.15 18.68
CA LEU A 177 -7.60 -4.56 17.72
C LEU A 177 -8.35 -5.85 18.10
N GLY A 178 -7.97 -6.51 19.20
CA GLY A 178 -8.58 -7.75 19.67
C GLY A 178 -8.09 -9.00 18.93
N ASP A 179 -8.96 -10.01 18.85
CA ASP A 179 -8.68 -11.28 18.20
C ASP A 179 -8.45 -11.12 16.68
N ALA A 180 -7.74 -12.07 16.07
CA ALA A 180 -7.24 -11.92 14.71
C ALA A 180 -8.34 -11.70 13.66
N ASP A 181 -9.52 -12.31 13.82
CA ASP A 181 -10.69 -12.13 12.95
C ASP A 181 -11.40 -10.76 13.10
N MET A 182 -11.18 -10.07 14.22
CA MET A 182 -11.74 -8.75 14.50
C MET A 182 -10.95 -7.61 13.88
N TRP A 183 -9.70 -7.86 13.47
CA TRP A 183 -8.82 -6.81 12.96
C TRP A 183 -9.40 -6.09 11.74
N THR A 184 -9.19 -4.78 11.70
CA THR A 184 -9.51 -3.90 10.57
C THR A 184 -8.31 -2.99 10.29
N GLY A 185 -8.04 -2.71 9.02
CA GLY A 185 -7.01 -1.75 8.59
C GLY A 185 -7.51 -0.31 8.50
N ALA A 186 -6.67 0.59 8.01
CA ALA A 186 -7.07 1.87 7.43
C ALA A 186 -8.00 1.66 6.23
N TYR A 187 -7.74 0.62 5.44
CA TYR A 187 -8.68 0.07 4.47
C TYR A 187 -8.41 -1.42 4.26
N VAL A 188 -9.28 -2.08 3.50
CA VAL A 188 -9.29 -3.54 3.29
C VAL A 188 -9.44 -3.81 1.80
N ASP A 189 -8.67 -4.77 1.30
CA ASP A 189 -8.62 -5.15 -0.12
C ASP A 189 -8.52 -6.69 -0.26
N THR A 190 -8.78 -7.18 -1.46
CA THR A 190 -8.53 -8.56 -1.89
C THR A 190 -7.18 -8.71 -2.60
N SER A 191 -6.53 -7.62 -3.00
CA SER A 191 -5.20 -7.62 -3.64
C SER A 191 -4.08 -7.43 -2.60
N PRO A 192 -3.12 -8.38 -2.47
CA PRO A 192 -2.04 -8.25 -1.51
C PRO A 192 -0.95 -7.29 -1.96
N HIS A 193 -0.31 -6.66 -0.98
CA HIS A 193 0.94 -5.90 -1.09
C HIS A 193 1.90 -6.35 0.01
N ALA A 194 3.21 -6.25 -0.25
CA ALA A 194 4.19 -6.39 0.84
C ALA A 194 3.95 -5.27 1.86
N GLY A 195 3.93 -5.60 3.15
CA GLY A 195 3.51 -4.66 4.21
C GLY A 195 2.09 -4.89 4.72
N ASP A 196 1.25 -5.60 3.98
CA ASP A 196 -0.13 -5.86 4.41
C ASP A 196 -0.20 -6.92 5.52
N ILE A 197 -1.32 -6.95 6.23
CA ILE A 197 -1.71 -8.09 7.04
C ILE A 197 -2.70 -8.96 6.27
N ALA A 198 -2.28 -10.17 5.93
CA ALA A 198 -3.16 -11.25 5.50
C ALA A 198 -4.00 -11.70 6.70
N GLN A 199 -5.32 -11.63 6.58
CA GLN A 199 -6.25 -12.01 7.65
C GLN A 199 -7.11 -13.20 7.23
N TRP A 200 -7.26 -14.17 8.12
CA TRP A 200 -8.22 -15.26 8.04
C TRP A 200 -9.31 -15.05 9.09
N TYR A 201 -10.57 -15.20 8.68
CA TYR A 201 -11.68 -15.32 9.63
C TYR A 201 -11.60 -16.64 10.40
N ASP A 202 -12.47 -16.78 11.41
CA ASP A 202 -12.59 -18.00 12.20
C ASP A 202 -12.70 -19.24 11.29
N LYS A 203 -11.87 -20.26 11.58
CA LYS A 203 -11.91 -21.57 10.91
C LYS A 203 -11.71 -21.56 9.40
N VAL A 204 -11.31 -20.44 8.78
CA VAL A 204 -11.05 -20.37 7.34
C VAL A 204 -9.65 -20.89 7.02
N ASN A 205 -9.56 -21.82 6.06
CA ASN A 205 -8.30 -22.33 5.51
C ASN A 205 -7.26 -22.79 6.54
N GLY A 206 -7.72 -23.36 7.65
CA GLY A 206 -6.87 -23.89 8.73
C GLY A 206 -6.64 -22.93 9.89
N ALA A 207 -7.22 -21.72 9.87
CA ALA A 207 -7.20 -20.81 11.00
C ALA A 207 -7.99 -21.35 12.20
N GLY A 208 -7.66 -20.89 13.41
CA GLY A 208 -8.36 -21.26 14.64
C GLY A 208 -9.70 -20.53 14.83
N ASP A 209 -10.31 -20.72 16.01
CA ASP A 209 -11.60 -20.10 16.40
C ASP A 209 -11.53 -18.57 16.54
N LYS A 210 -10.32 -18.00 16.57
CA LYS A 210 -10.05 -16.56 16.66
C LYS A 210 -9.58 -15.95 15.33
N GLY A 211 -9.68 -16.71 14.26
CA GLY A 211 -9.04 -16.39 12.98
C GLY A 211 -7.53 -16.51 13.05
N HIS A 212 -6.85 -15.84 12.11
CA HIS A 212 -5.39 -15.74 12.08
C HIS A 212 -4.96 -14.48 11.33
N VAL A 213 -3.79 -13.95 11.67
CA VAL A 213 -3.16 -12.85 10.93
C VAL A 213 -1.69 -13.15 10.65
N ALA A 214 -1.23 -12.77 9.48
CA ALA A 214 0.15 -12.91 9.04
C ALA A 214 0.62 -11.65 8.30
N TYR A 215 1.88 -11.28 8.46
CA TYR A 215 2.49 -10.18 7.72
C TYR A 215 2.86 -10.64 6.30
N VAL A 216 2.41 -9.92 5.28
CA VAL A 216 2.77 -10.16 3.88
C VAL A 216 4.17 -9.63 3.64
N ALA A 217 5.14 -10.53 3.64
CA ALA A 217 6.54 -10.22 3.42
C ALA A 217 6.88 -10.02 1.95
N ALA A 218 6.16 -10.69 1.04
CA ALA A 218 6.35 -10.51 -0.38
C ALA A 218 5.12 -10.86 -1.21
N VAL A 219 4.96 -10.21 -2.36
CA VAL A 219 4.03 -10.61 -3.42
C VAL A 219 4.83 -11.07 -4.62
N ASN A 220 4.71 -12.35 -4.96
CA ASN A 220 5.47 -12.96 -6.03
C ASN A 220 4.77 -12.77 -7.38
N SER A 221 5.54 -12.78 -8.46
CA SER A 221 5.01 -12.61 -9.83
C SER A 221 4.10 -13.75 -10.29
N ASP A 222 4.11 -14.89 -9.60
CA ASP A 222 3.26 -16.06 -9.88
C ASP A 222 1.90 -16.01 -9.16
N GLY A 223 1.58 -14.91 -8.48
CA GLY A 223 0.33 -14.74 -7.75
C GLY A 223 0.32 -15.39 -6.36
N THR A 224 1.47 -15.88 -5.88
CA THR A 224 1.64 -16.30 -4.49
C THR A 224 2.15 -15.16 -3.61
N ILE A 225 1.97 -15.29 -2.30
CA ILE A 225 2.53 -14.38 -1.31
C ILE A 225 3.42 -15.13 -0.34
N LYS A 226 4.51 -14.49 0.09
CA LYS A 226 5.32 -14.95 1.22
C LYS A 226 4.79 -14.28 2.48
N VAL A 227 4.50 -15.06 3.52
CA VAL A 227 4.03 -14.55 4.80
C VAL A 227 4.99 -14.87 5.94
N TYR A 228 5.10 -13.94 6.89
CA TYR A 228 5.71 -14.14 8.20
C TYR A 228 4.60 -14.17 9.23
N GLU A 229 4.56 -15.21 10.06
CA GLU A 229 3.49 -15.38 11.05
C GLU A 229 4.01 -16.10 12.27
N TYR A 230 3.32 -15.94 13.39
CA TYR A 230 3.55 -16.72 14.59
C TYR A 230 2.34 -17.57 14.91
N ASN A 231 2.55 -18.70 15.57
CA ASN A 231 1.47 -19.53 16.12
C ASN A 231 0.48 -20.14 15.08
N TRP A 232 0.87 -20.25 13.80
CA TRP A 232 0.06 -20.99 12.80
C TRP A 232 0.25 -22.51 12.88
N GLY A 233 1.45 -22.96 13.26
CA GLY A 233 1.80 -24.38 13.36
C GLY A 233 2.37 -24.69 14.74
N PRO A 234 3.70 -24.58 14.92
CA PRO A 234 4.28 -24.76 16.24
C PRO A 234 3.86 -23.61 17.17
N MET A 235 3.45 -23.98 18.38
CA MET A 235 2.99 -23.05 19.40
C MET A 235 4.02 -21.94 19.64
N HIS A 236 3.61 -20.68 19.53
CA HIS A 236 4.45 -19.50 19.81
C HIS A 236 5.77 -19.40 19.02
N ARG A 237 5.84 -20.03 17.84
CA ARG A 237 7.03 -19.96 16.96
C ARG A 237 6.74 -19.24 15.65
N LEU A 238 7.81 -18.64 15.10
CA LEU A 238 7.84 -18.13 13.74
C LEU A 238 7.59 -19.25 12.75
N ASN A 239 6.69 -18.99 11.81
CA ASN A 239 6.50 -19.75 10.60
C ASN A 239 6.65 -18.82 9.39
N ILE A 240 7.33 -19.31 8.35
CA ILE A 240 7.50 -18.59 7.09
C ILE A 240 7.03 -19.52 5.98
N ARG A 241 6.04 -19.09 5.20
CA ARG A 241 5.51 -19.89 4.10
C ARG A 241 5.14 -19.04 2.90
N THR A 242 5.14 -19.69 1.74
CA THR A 242 4.56 -19.15 0.51
C THR A 242 3.20 -19.79 0.31
N ILE A 243 2.17 -18.98 0.08
CA ILE A 243 0.77 -19.42 -0.06
C ILE A 243 0.11 -18.73 -1.25
N PRO A 244 -0.98 -19.29 -1.81
CA PRO A 244 -1.78 -18.58 -2.80
C PRO A 244 -2.35 -17.27 -2.24
N ALA A 245 -2.37 -16.20 -3.03
CA ALA A 245 -2.96 -14.92 -2.63
C ALA A 245 -4.47 -15.00 -2.32
N GLY A 246 -5.17 -16.06 -2.77
CA GLY A 246 -6.57 -16.30 -2.42
C GLY A 246 -6.79 -17.08 -1.12
N ALA A 247 -5.72 -17.45 -0.39
CA ALA A 247 -5.85 -18.23 0.84
C ALA A 247 -6.31 -17.40 2.06
N PRO A 248 -5.87 -16.15 2.27
CA PRO A 248 -6.45 -15.28 3.29
C PRO A 248 -7.88 -14.85 2.92
N SER A 249 -8.68 -14.48 3.91
CA SER A 249 -10.03 -13.93 3.71
C SER A 249 -10.00 -12.52 3.13
N ARG A 250 -8.99 -11.72 3.49
CA ARG A 250 -8.74 -10.35 3.00
C ARG A 250 -7.35 -9.86 3.42
N TYR A 251 -6.94 -8.71 2.88
CA TYR A 251 -5.73 -8.00 3.23
C TYR A 251 -6.07 -6.68 3.92
N LEU A 252 -5.39 -6.41 5.04
CA LEU A 252 -5.54 -5.20 5.82
C LEU A 252 -4.33 -4.30 5.58
N HIS A 253 -4.60 -3.06 5.21
CA HIS A 253 -3.58 -2.03 5.06
C HIS A 253 -3.62 -1.11 6.27
N PHE A 254 -2.46 -0.79 6.84
CA PHE A 254 -2.34 0.05 8.02
C PHE A 254 -1.90 1.46 7.66
#